data_AF-A0A3D4U762-F1
#
_entry.id   AF-A0A3D4U762-F1
#
_cell.length_a   1.000
_cell.length_b   1.000
_cell.length_c   1.000
_cell.angle_alpha   90.00
_cell.angle_beta   90.00
_cell.angle_gamma   90.00
#
_symmetry.space_group_name_H-M   'P 1'
#
loop_
_entity.id
_entity.type
_entity.pdbx_description
1 polymer ?
#
loop_
_entity_poly.entity_id
_entity_poly.type
_entity_poly.pdbx_seq_one_letter_code
_entity_poly.pdbx_strand_id
1 'polypeptide(L)'
;MYTHLDSDHLDGYSALVSLYFDGTEYCYAASKTITLIVPDKISEKLSQIRGQYGSIFDAYERFKVFQRQVVSDKFRIKEMTITPIFVEGNRATPYMYLFEDENKKRVLYAPCDTKPFPLENEAVYDVDLLITQPGYFETGVT
;
A
#
# COMPACT_ATOMS: atom_id res chain seq x y z
N MET A 1 1.28 0.81 3.64
CA MET A 1 0.74 1.36 2.38
C MET A 1 0.55 0.21 1.41
N TYR A 2 -0.59 0.13 0.73
CA TYR A 2 -0.88 -0.95 -0.24
C TYR A 2 -0.91 -0.40 -1.66
N THR A 3 -0.20 -1.02 -2.59
CA THR A 3 -0.26 -0.66 -4.03
C THR A 3 -1.45 -1.33 -4.73
N HIS A 4 -1.83 -2.52 -4.26
CA HIS A 4 -2.96 -3.35 -4.71
C HIS A 4 -3.27 -4.40 -3.61
N LEU A 5 -4.13 -5.38 -3.92
CA LEU A 5 -4.64 -6.38 -2.97
C LEU A 5 -4.33 -7.82 -3.36
N ASP A 6 -3.36 -8.06 -4.24
CA ASP A 6 -2.91 -9.43 -4.51
C ASP A 6 -2.13 -9.97 -3.30
N SER A 7 -2.17 -11.29 -3.12
CA SER A 7 -1.69 -12.00 -1.92
C SER A 7 -0.25 -11.66 -1.55
N ASP A 8 0.64 -11.55 -2.54
CA ASP A 8 2.06 -11.22 -2.40
C ASP A 8 2.31 -9.79 -1.90
N HIS A 9 1.30 -8.93 -1.94
CA HIS A 9 1.33 -7.56 -1.40
C HIS A 9 0.39 -7.33 -0.22
N LEU A 10 -0.57 -8.24 0.00
CA LEU A 10 -1.59 -8.13 1.03
C LEU A 10 -1.24 -8.94 2.28
N ASP A 11 -0.98 -10.24 2.12
CA ASP A 11 -1.10 -11.25 3.19
C ASP A 11 -0.02 -11.15 4.27
N GLY A 12 1.04 -10.36 4.01
CA GLY A 12 2.02 -9.97 5.01
C GLY A 12 1.40 -9.24 6.23
N TYR A 13 0.16 -8.75 6.12
CA TYR A 13 -0.57 -8.17 7.26
C TYR A 13 -0.70 -9.16 8.43
N SER A 14 -0.80 -10.46 8.16
CA SER A 14 -0.99 -11.49 9.18
C SER A 14 0.20 -11.60 10.14
N ALA A 15 1.42 -11.42 9.62
CA ALA A 15 2.63 -11.34 10.42
C ALA A 15 2.63 -10.08 11.31
N LEU A 16 2.19 -8.94 10.77
CA LEU A 16 2.05 -7.70 11.55
C LEU A 16 1.01 -7.84 12.66
N VAL A 17 -0.14 -8.45 12.38
CA VAL A 17 -1.15 -8.76 13.40
C VAL A 17 -0.53 -9.60 14.50
N SER A 18 0.18 -10.67 14.16
CA SER A 18 0.78 -11.58 15.15
C SER A 18 1.82 -10.89 16.05
N LEU A 19 2.49 -9.85 15.54
CA LEU A 19 3.47 -9.07 16.30
C LEU A 19 2.84 -8.01 17.23
N TYR A 20 1.66 -7.51 16.89
CA TYR A 20 1.03 -6.36 17.57
C TYR A 20 -0.18 -6.75 18.41
N PHE A 21 -0.83 -7.85 18.08
CA PHE A 21 -1.98 -8.37 18.81
C PHE A 21 -1.51 -9.21 20.00
N ASP A 22 -1.72 -8.70 21.21
CA ASP A 22 -1.52 -9.45 22.43
C ASP A 22 -2.85 -10.11 22.85
N GLY A 23 -2.99 -11.40 22.57
CA GLY A 23 -4.16 -12.18 22.94
C GLY A 23 -4.29 -12.47 24.44
N THR A 24 -3.33 -12.03 25.27
CA THR A 24 -3.33 -12.22 26.72
C THR A 24 -3.85 -11.00 27.49
N GLU A 25 -3.92 -9.83 26.85
CA GLU A 25 -4.53 -8.64 27.47
C GLU A 25 -6.06 -8.76 27.53
N TYR A 26 -6.61 -8.48 28.72
CA TYR A 26 -8.04 -8.56 29.07
C TYR A 26 -8.96 -7.74 28.15
N CYS A 27 -8.39 -6.85 27.33
CA CYS A 27 -9.09 -5.90 26.48
C CYS A 27 -9.19 -6.33 25.00
N TYR A 28 -8.54 -7.44 24.59
CA TYR A 28 -8.37 -7.80 23.16
C TYR A 28 -7.89 -6.62 22.30
N ALA A 29 -7.01 -5.79 22.85
CA ALA A 29 -6.53 -4.57 22.21
C ALA A 29 -5.02 -4.61 22.03
N ALA A 30 -4.54 -4.19 20.87
CA ALA A 30 -3.11 -4.06 20.64
C ALA A 30 -2.51 -2.92 21.48
N SER A 31 -1.31 -3.15 22.03
CA SER A 31 -0.54 -2.12 22.78
C SER A 31 0.04 -1.03 21.86
N LYS A 32 0.09 -1.31 20.55
CA LYS A 32 0.48 -0.36 19.50
C LYS A 32 -0.44 -0.51 18.31
N THR A 33 -0.69 0.59 17.61
CA THR A 33 -1.53 0.63 16.42
C THR A 33 -0.71 0.95 15.19
N ILE A 34 -0.95 0.23 14.10
CA ILE A 34 -0.33 0.47 12.80
C ILE A 34 -1.28 1.31 11.94
N THR A 35 -0.81 2.45 11.45
CA THR A 35 -1.55 3.24 10.48
C THR A 35 -1.51 2.58 9.10
N LEU A 36 -2.66 2.06 8.65
CA LEU A 36 -2.85 1.54 7.30
C LEU A 36 -3.24 2.69 6.38
N ILE A 37 -2.24 3.24 5.69
CA ILE A 37 -2.47 4.23 4.63
C ILE A 37 -2.91 3.51 3.37
N VAL A 38 -4.12 3.82 2.91
CA VAL A 38 -4.78 3.15 1.80
C VAL A 38 -5.43 4.16 0.87
N PRO A 39 -5.19 4.07 -0.43
CA PRO A 39 -5.93 4.86 -1.40
C PRO A 39 -7.43 4.56 -1.35
N ASP A 40 -8.25 5.57 -1.66
CA ASP A 40 -9.71 5.48 -1.71
C ASP A 40 -10.24 4.23 -2.45
N LYS A 41 -9.78 3.97 -3.68
CA LYS A 41 -10.24 2.82 -4.50
C LYS A 41 -9.76 1.46 -3.97
N ILE A 42 -8.75 1.44 -3.10
CA ILE A 42 -8.31 0.23 -2.40
C ILE A 42 -9.13 0.04 -1.11
N SER A 43 -9.37 1.12 -0.37
CA SER A 43 -10.05 1.11 0.93
C SER A 43 -11.41 0.41 0.88
N GLU A 44 -12.21 0.68 -0.16
CA GLU A 44 -13.52 0.05 -0.34
C GLU A 44 -13.44 -1.48 -0.51
N LYS A 45 -12.47 -1.94 -1.30
CA LYS A 45 -12.22 -3.38 -1.54
C LYS A 45 -11.64 -4.07 -0.31
N LEU A 46 -10.89 -3.33 0.50
CA LEU A 46 -10.23 -3.84 1.70
C LEU A 46 -11.25 -4.34 2.73
N SER A 47 -12.38 -3.64 2.88
CA SER A 47 -13.51 -4.10 3.72
C SER A 47 -14.31 -5.27 3.12
N GLN A 48 -14.07 -5.64 1.87
CA GLN A 48 -14.68 -6.81 1.23
C GLN A 48 -13.87 -8.09 1.46
N ILE A 49 -12.65 -7.98 1.98
CA ILE A 49 -11.83 -9.14 2.37
C ILE A 49 -12.43 -9.73 3.65
N ARG A 50 -13.07 -10.89 3.49
CA ARG A 50 -13.84 -11.55 4.57
C ARG A 50 -13.15 -12.80 5.08
N GLY A 51 -13.17 -12.95 6.40
CA GLY A 51 -12.92 -14.19 7.10
C GLY A 51 -14.23 -14.81 7.58
N GLN A 52 -14.12 -15.79 8.48
CA GLN A 52 -15.27 -16.50 9.06
C GLN A 52 -16.28 -15.56 9.76
N TYR A 53 -15.82 -14.43 10.30
CA TYR A 53 -16.62 -13.52 11.13
C TYR A 53 -16.87 -12.15 10.49
N GLY A 54 -16.72 -12.03 9.17
CA GLY A 54 -16.91 -10.77 8.42
C GLY A 54 -15.60 -10.16 7.95
N SER A 55 -15.56 -8.84 7.76
CA SER A 55 -14.39 -8.12 7.26
C SER A 55 -13.19 -8.28 8.21
N ILE A 56 -12.08 -8.79 7.66
CA ILE A 56 -10.86 -9.07 8.42
C ILE A 56 -10.26 -7.76 8.96
N PHE A 57 -10.12 -6.76 8.09
CA PHE A 57 -9.51 -5.49 8.47
C PHE A 57 -10.37 -4.68 9.41
N ASP A 58 -11.69 -4.71 9.26
CA ASP A 58 -12.59 -4.02 10.19
C ASP A 58 -12.53 -4.69 11.58
N ALA A 59 -12.31 -6.02 11.65
CA ALA A 59 -12.09 -6.70 12.93
C ALA A 59 -10.79 -6.25 13.61
N TYR A 60 -9.68 -6.17 12.86
CA TYR A 60 -8.40 -5.71 13.41
C TYR A 60 -8.35 -4.22 13.74
N GLU A 61 -9.18 -3.39 13.10
CA GLU A 61 -9.42 -2.01 13.53
C GLU A 61 -10.16 -1.94 14.87
N ARG A 62 -11.18 -2.79 15.08
CA ARG A 62 -11.86 -2.88 16.40
C ARG A 62 -10.90 -3.31 17.51
N PHE A 63 -9.95 -4.19 17.21
CA PHE A 63 -8.88 -4.61 18.13
C PHE A 63 -7.72 -3.61 18.23
N LYS A 64 -7.82 -2.43 17.58
CA LYS A 64 -6.80 -1.38 17.57
C LYS A 64 -5.43 -1.81 17.03
N VAL A 65 -5.36 -2.94 16.30
CA VAL A 65 -4.14 -3.37 15.60
C VAL A 65 -3.88 -2.43 14.43
N PHE A 66 -4.93 -2.12 13.68
CA PHE A 66 -4.87 -1.21 12.55
C PHE A 66 -5.68 0.06 12.79
N GLN A 67 -5.23 1.16 12.19
CA GLN A 67 -6.01 2.37 12.01
C GLN A 67 -5.93 2.77 10.55
N ARG A 68 -7.05 2.75 9.84
CA ARG A 68 -7.10 3.11 8.43
C ARG A 68 -7.03 4.62 8.25
N GLN A 69 -6.14 5.05 7.37
CA GLN A 69 -6.08 6.41 6.86
C GLN A 69 -6.31 6.36 5.35
N VAL A 70 -7.49 6.79 4.93
CA VAL A 70 -7.85 6.86 3.51
C VAL A 70 -7.23 8.11 2.90
N VAL A 71 -6.55 7.95 1.77
CA VAL A 71 -5.90 9.04 1.04
C VAL A 71 -6.38 9.06 -0.41
N SER A 72 -6.69 10.24 -0.94
CA SER A 72 -7.09 10.42 -2.35
C SER A 72 -6.14 11.35 -3.11
N ASP A 73 -5.34 12.13 -2.39
CA ASP A 73 -4.37 13.09 -2.91
C ASP A 73 -3.08 12.98 -2.08
N LYS A 74 -2.10 13.84 -2.38
CA LYS A 74 -0.84 13.95 -1.66
C LYS A 74 -1.07 14.12 -0.16
N PHE A 75 -0.26 13.43 0.62
CA PHE A 75 -0.27 13.49 2.07
C PHE A 75 1.16 13.55 2.59
N ARG A 76 1.33 13.90 3.87
CA ARG A 76 2.64 14.09 4.48
C ARG A 76 2.83 13.11 5.64
N ILE A 77 3.96 12.41 5.64
CA ILE A 77 4.44 11.64 6.79
C ILE A 77 5.74 12.31 7.24
N LYS A 78 5.70 12.99 8.39
CA LYS A 78 6.83 13.79 8.91
C LYS A 78 7.35 14.77 7.85
N GLU A 79 8.59 14.65 7.39
CA GLU A 79 9.24 15.51 6.39
C GLU A 79 9.02 15.03 4.95
N MET A 80 8.30 13.93 4.74
CA MET A 80 8.11 13.30 3.44
C MET A 80 6.72 13.58 2.88
N THR A 81 6.66 14.16 1.68
CA THR A 81 5.43 14.27 0.89
C THR A 81 5.28 12.99 0.08
N ILE A 82 4.08 12.42 0.08
CA ILE A 82 3.78 11.17 -0.61
C ILE A 82 2.58 11.41 -1.50
N THR A 83 2.74 11.16 -2.79
CA THR A 83 1.71 11.32 -3.81
C THR A 83 1.31 9.94 -4.33
N PRO A 84 0.08 9.47 -4.04
CA PRO A 84 -0.46 8.26 -4.65
C PRO A 84 -0.78 8.53 -6.12
N ILE A 85 -0.25 7.71 -7.03
CA ILE A 85 -0.50 7.82 -8.47
C ILE A 85 -1.37 6.64 -8.87
N PHE A 86 -2.63 6.94 -9.25
CA PHE A 86 -3.55 5.92 -9.76
C PHE A 86 -3.21 5.59 -11.23
N VAL A 87 -3.10 4.30 -11.54
CA VAL A 87 -2.86 3.81 -12.91
C VAL A 87 -4.15 3.21 -13.44
N GLU A 88 -4.81 3.93 -14.35
CA GLU A 88 -6.08 3.50 -14.91
C GLU A 88 -5.91 2.26 -15.81
N GLY A 89 -6.88 1.34 -15.77
CA GLY A 89 -6.86 0.12 -16.58
C GLY A 89 -5.97 -1.01 -16.04
N ASN A 90 -5.07 -0.75 -15.08
CA ASN A 90 -4.25 -1.77 -14.46
C ASN A 90 -4.98 -2.46 -13.29
N ARG A 91 -5.43 -3.70 -13.51
CA ARG A 91 -6.08 -4.51 -12.47
C ARG A 91 -5.11 -5.03 -11.41
N ALA A 92 -3.85 -5.23 -11.78
CA ALA A 92 -2.81 -5.78 -10.90
C ALA A 92 -2.17 -4.70 -10.03
N THR A 93 -2.04 -3.46 -10.49
CA THR A 93 -1.40 -2.37 -9.72
C THR A 93 -2.13 -1.06 -9.92
N PRO A 94 -3.23 -0.81 -9.18
CA PRO A 94 -3.94 0.44 -9.30
C PRO A 94 -3.15 1.63 -8.76
N TYR A 95 -2.13 1.45 -7.89
CA TYR A 95 -1.39 2.59 -7.33
C TYR A 95 0.13 2.40 -7.31
N MET A 96 0.83 3.47 -7.71
CA MET A 96 2.23 3.74 -7.40
C MET A 96 2.33 4.85 -6.34
N TYR A 97 3.50 5.03 -5.74
CA TYR A 97 3.73 6.09 -4.77
C TYR A 97 4.99 6.87 -5.09
N LEU A 98 4.84 8.17 -5.31
CA LEU A 98 5.96 9.10 -5.38
C LEU A 98 6.25 9.64 -3.98
N PHE A 99 7.47 9.49 -3.51
CA PHE A 99 7.98 10.04 -2.27
C PHE A 99 8.89 11.22 -2.58
N GLU A 100 8.68 12.34 -1.90
CA GLU A 100 9.46 13.56 -2.05
C GLU A 100 9.91 14.05 -0.67
N ASP A 101 11.22 14.23 -0.49
CA ASP A 101 11.78 14.84 0.72
C ASP A 101 11.87 16.38 0.61
N GLU A 102 12.28 17.04 1.69
CA GLU A 102 12.43 18.51 1.72
C GLU A 102 13.54 19.03 0.80
N ASN A 103 14.49 18.17 0.41
CA ASN A 103 15.56 18.47 -0.54
C ASN A 103 15.17 18.17 -1.99
N LYS A 104 13.90 17.87 -2.25
CA LYS A 104 13.35 17.52 -3.56
C LYS A 104 13.94 16.23 -4.15
N LYS A 105 14.40 15.31 -3.29
CA LYS A 105 14.74 13.94 -3.71
C LYS A 105 13.48 13.15 -3.94
N ARG A 106 13.40 12.51 -5.11
CA ARG A 106 12.19 11.86 -5.63
C ARG A 106 12.39 10.36 -5.79
N VAL A 107 11.59 9.57 -5.09
CA VAL A 107 11.58 8.10 -5.20
C VAL A 107 10.22 7.64 -5.70
N LEU A 108 10.18 6.92 -6.81
CA LEU A 108 8.94 6.30 -7.30
C LEU A 108 8.93 4.82 -6.94
N TYR A 109 7.92 4.41 -6.17
CA TYR A 109 7.65 3.02 -5.82
C TYR A 109 6.52 2.47 -6.68
N ALA A 110 6.88 1.60 -7.62
CA ALA A 110 6.02 0.94 -8.59
C ALA A 110 6.33 -0.58 -8.63
N PRO A 111 6.13 -1.30 -7.50
CA PRO A 111 6.73 -2.60 -7.24
C PRO A 111 6.20 -3.77 -8.08
N CYS A 112 5.20 -3.54 -8.92
CA CYS A 112 4.58 -4.55 -9.76
C CYS A 112 4.59 -4.11 -11.22
N ASP A 113 4.42 -5.08 -12.12
CA ASP A 113 4.39 -4.82 -13.56
C ASP A 113 3.26 -3.84 -13.92
N THR A 114 3.65 -2.59 -14.10
CA THR A 114 2.74 -1.49 -14.38
C THR A 114 2.66 -1.33 -15.89
N LYS A 115 1.74 -2.06 -16.53
CA LYS A 115 1.54 -2.04 -17.99
C LYS A 115 0.13 -1.55 -18.38
N PRO A 116 0.03 -0.52 -19.25
CA PRO A 116 1.12 0.37 -19.65
C PRO A 116 1.64 1.19 -18.46
N PHE A 117 2.91 1.57 -18.51
CA PHE A 117 3.45 2.53 -17.55
C PHE A 117 2.85 3.92 -17.86
N PRO A 118 2.41 4.70 -16.86
CA PRO A 118 1.63 5.93 -17.10
C PRO A 118 2.54 7.10 -17.51
N LEU A 119 3.08 7.02 -18.72
CA LEU A 119 4.00 8.00 -19.30
C LEU A 119 3.33 9.36 -19.55
N GLU A 120 2.01 9.42 -19.53
CA GLU A 120 1.25 10.67 -19.57
C GLU A 120 1.29 11.46 -18.25
N ASN A 121 1.71 10.84 -17.14
CA ASN A 121 1.77 11.49 -15.84
C ASN A 121 3.17 12.08 -15.57
N GLU A 122 3.29 13.40 -15.57
CA GLU A 122 4.58 14.10 -15.35
C GLU A 122 5.28 13.70 -14.03
N ALA A 123 4.53 13.24 -13.03
CA ALA A 123 5.08 12.83 -11.73
C ALA A 123 6.03 11.63 -11.81
N VAL A 124 6.02 10.86 -12.91
CA VAL A 124 6.89 9.68 -13.08
C VAL A 124 8.25 9.99 -13.69
N TYR A 125 8.45 11.21 -14.21
CA TYR A 125 9.71 11.65 -14.80
C TYR A 125 10.64 12.27 -13.76
N ASP A 126 11.94 12.34 -14.07
CA ASP A 126 12.97 13.00 -13.26
C ASP A 126 12.99 12.55 -11.78
N VAL A 127 12.82 11.25 -11.56
CA VAL A 127 12.95 10.62 -10.24
C VAL A 127 14.41 10.23 -10.00
N ASP A 128 14.91 10.44 -8.78
CA ASP A 128 16.25 10.04 -8.38
C ASP A 128 16.38 8.51 -8.24
N LEU A 129 15.28 7.83 -7.88
CA LEU A 129 15.22 6.38 -7.72
C LEU A 129 13.86 5.82 -8.19
N LEU A 130 13.90 4.80 -9.04
CA LEU A 130 12.75 4.01 -9.42
C LEU A 130 12.87 2.60 -8.82
N ILE A 131 11.90 2.22 -7.99
CA ILE A 131 11.74 0.85 -7.48
C ILE A 131 10.62 0.22 -8.28
N THR A 132 10.95 -0.71 -9.17
CA THR A 132 9.96 -1.37 -10.02
C THR A 132 10.23 -2.85 -10.21
N GLN A 133 9.18 -3.62 -10.48
CA GLN A 133 9.33 -5.00 -10.91
C GLN A 133 10.07 -5.00 -12.24
N PRO A 134 11.21 -5.72 -12.37
CA PRO A 134 11.77 -5.96 -13.68
C PRO A 134 10.73 -6.74 -14.49
N GLY A 135 10.31 -6.22 -15.64
CA GLY A 135 9.35 -6.90 -16.50
C GLY A 135 9.79 -8.35 -16.75
N TYR A 136 8.83 -9.27 -16.88
CA TYR A 136 9.13 -10.65 -17.26
C TYR A 136 10.09 -10.65 -18.45
N PHE A 137 11.23 -11.34 -18.30
CA PHE A 137 12.33 -11.42 -19.25
C PHE A 137 11.84 -11.34 -20.71
N GLU A 138 11.89 -10.15 -21.31
CA GLU A 138 11.37 -9.97 -22.68
C GLU A 138 12.15 -10.78 -23.72
N THR A 139 13.29 -11.35 -23.33
CA THR A 139 14.16 -12.20 -24.18
C THR A 139 14.42 -13.61 -23.63
N GLY A 140 13.72 -14.04 -22.57
CA GLY A 140 13.73 -15.41 -22.06
C GLY A 140 14.86 -15.76 -21.08
N VAL A 141 14.60 -16.78 -20.25
CA VAL A 141 15.62 -17.49 -19.46
C VAL A 141 16.23 -18.52 -20.41
N THR A 142 17.53 -18.39 -20.71
CA THR A 142 18.26 -19.36 -21.55
C THR A 142 18.61 -20.62 -20.77
#